data_AF-A0A0G4LCK2-F1
#
_entry.id   AF-A0A0G4LCK2-F1
#
_cell.length_a   1.000
_cell.length_b   1.000
_cell.length_c   1.000
_cell.angle_alpha   90.00
_cell.angle_beta   90.00
_cell.angle_gamma   90.00
#
_symmetry.space_group_name_H-M   'P 1'
#
loop_
_entity.id
_entity.type
_entity.pdbx_description
1 polymer ?
#
loop_
_entity_poly.entity_id
_entity_poly.type
_entity_poly.pdbx_seq_one_letter_code
_entity_poly.pdbx_strand_id
1 'polypeptide(L)'
;QSIHELWGYAPSGLYEDIHADVRARTEPLWSSYATCSFKFIVDAFQHTRTMDERVQLINSFSYLAFQGRIDMRAPDETFTIFEDWPFRPAGVRPEPNPRRLFLGRWLGGGSRELCRTYDLKKRGYISTTSMDSELALVTANMALAAPGKIFYDPF
;
A
#
# COMPACT_ATOMS: atom_id res chain seq x y z
N GLN A 1 4.07 0.48 -6.15
CA GLN A 1 4.45 0.60 -4.72
C GLN A 1 3.64 1.74 -4.13
N SER A 2 3.45 1.78 -2.82
CA SER A 2 2.62 2.79 -2.15
C SER A 2 3.13 3.01 -0.74
N ILE A 3 3.05 4.24 -0.28
CA ILE A 3 3.46 4.66 1.06
C ILE A 3 2.20 4.74 1.92
N HIS A 4 2.31 4.20 3.13
CA HIS A 4 1.24 4.20 4.12
C HIS A 4 1.78 4.71 5.45
N GLU A 5 0.96 5.47 6.17
CA GLU A 5 1.14 5.73 7.59
C GLU A 5 0.79 4.48 8.39
N LEU A 6 1.65 4.06 9.32
CA LEU A 6 1.41 2.87 10.12
C LEU A 6 0.38 3.15 11.23
N TRP A 7 -0.77 2.49 11.13
CA TRP A 7 -1.86 2.60 12.10
C TRP A 7 -1.94 1.43 13.06
N GLY A 8 -1.47 0.25 12.65
CA GLY A 8 -1.44 -0.93 13.50
C GLY A 8 -0.41 -1.94 13.03
N TYR A 9 0.18 -2.66 13.97
CA TYR A 9 1.10 -3.76 13.69
C TYR A 9 0.90 -4.91 14.68
N ALA A 10 0.74 -6.13 14.17
CA ALA A 10 0.74 -7.34 14.98
C ALA A 10 1.75 -8.37 14.43
N PRO A 11 2.91 -8.57 15.08
CA PRO A 11 3.88 -9.58 14.70
C PRO A 11 3.42 -11.02 14.98
N SER A 12 2.37 -11.20 15.77
CA SER A 12 1.77 -12.51 16.07
C SER A 12 0.92 -13.04 14.92
N GLY A 13 0.47 -12.16 14.02
CA GLY A 13 -0.50 -12.49 12.99
C GLY A 13 -1.94 -12.63 13.49
N LEU A 14 -2.21 -12.30 14.76
CA LEU A 14 -3.53 -12.39 15.36
C LEU A 14 -4.30 -11.07 15.22
N TYR A 15 -5.59 -11.17 14.89
CA TYR A 15 -6.44 -10.00 14.69
C TYR A 15 -6.75 -9.24 15.98
N GLU A 16 -6.82 -9.94 17.12
CA GLU A 16 -6.97 -9.30 18.43
C GLU A 16 -5.81 -8.34 18.75
N ASP A 17 -4.58 -8.75 18.44
CA ASP A 17 -3.38 -7.97 18.73
C ASP A 17 -3.30 -6.70 17.88
N ILE A 18 -3.66 -6.78 16.59
CA ILE A 18 -3.69 -5.59 15.74
C ILE A 18 -4.81 -4.64 16.17
N HIS A 19 -5.96 -5.15 16.62
CA HIS A 19 -7.03 -4.29 17.13
C HIS A 19 -6.61 -3.55 18.40
N ALA A 20 -5.87 -4.22 19.29
CA ALA A 20 -5.30 -3.59 20.47
C ALA A 20 -4.25 -2.51 20.11
N ASP A 21 -3.32 -2.81 19.19
CA ASP A 21 -2.29 -1.84 18.77
C ASP A 21 -2.91 -0.62 18.05
N VAL A 22 -3.91 -0.83 17.19
CA VAL A 22 -4.60 0.27 16.49
C VAL A 22 -5.25 1.24 17.47
N ARG A 23 -5.94 0.73 18.50
CA ARG A 23 -6.52 1.55 19.57
C ARG A 23 -5.44 2.34 20.28
N ALA A 24 -4.42 1.65 20.78
CA ALA A 24 -3.34 2.28 21.55
C ALA A 24 -2.58 3.35 20.76
N ARG A 25 -2.38 3.14 19.45
CA ARG A 25 -1.55 3.99 18.58
C ARG A 25 -2.31 5.18 18.00
N THR A 26 -3.56 4.99 17.59
CA THR A 26 -4.24 5.93 16.68
C THR A 26 -5.58 6.45 17.16
N GLU A 27 -6.10 5.99 18.31
CA GLU A 27 -7.36 6.50 18.86
C GLU A 27 -7.45 8.04 18.91
N PRO A 28 -6.39 8.79 19.31
CA PRO A 28 -6.42 10.26 19.28
C PRO A 28 -6.59 10.87 17.88
N LEU A 29 -6.30 10.12 16.81
CA LEU A 29 -6.38 10.58 15.43
C LEU A 29 -7.76 10.36 14.80
N TRP A 30 -8.58 9.45 15.34
CA TRP A 30 -9.82 9.02 14.68
C TRP A 30 -10.82 10.15 14.48
N SER A 31 -10.89 11.10 15.42
CA SER A 31 -11.77 12.27 15.29
C SER A 31 -11.45 13.13 14.06
N SER A 32 -10.18 13.17 13.64
CA SER A 32 -9.74 13.91 12.45
C SER A 32 -10.24 13.31 11.14
N TYR A 33 -10.60 12.03 11.16
CA TYR A 33 -11.05 11.28 9.98
C TYR A 33 -12.51 10.83 10.08
N ALA A 34 -13.21 11.20 11.16
CA ALA A 34 -14.53 10.66 11.49
C ALA A 34 -15.58 10.92 10.39
N THR A 35 -15.49 12.02 9.65
CA THR A 35 -16.47 12.39 8.61
C THR A 35 -15.96 12.28 7.17
N CYS A 36 -14.67 11.97 6.99
CA CYS A 36 -14.05 11.79 5.67
C CYS A 36 -14.69 10.62 4.93
N SER A 37 -14.85 10.75 3.62
CA SER A 37 -15.22 9.58 2.81
C SER A 37 -14.06 8.58 2.83
N PHE A 38 -14.37 7.29 2.97
CA PHE A 38 -13.33 6.29 3.16
C PHE A 38 -13.60 5.00 2.41
N LYS A 39 -12.55 4.20 2.24
CA LYS A 39 -12.67 2.79 1.90
C LYS A 39 -11.64 1.96 2.64
N PHE A 40 -11.94 0.68 2.78
CA PHE A 40 -10.97 -0.31 3.22
C PHE A 40 -10.56 -1.22 2.07
N ILE A 41 -9.30 -1.63 2.08
CA ILE A 41 -8.71 -2.61 1.17
C ILE A 41 -8.07 -3.71 2.02
N VAL A 42 -8.17 -4.94 1.56
CA VAL A 42 -7.46 -6.09 2.15
C VAL A 42 -6.46 -6.61 1.14
N ASP A 43 -5.18 -6.46 1.45
CA ASP A 43 -4.05 -7.00 0.70
C ASP A 43 -3.50 -8.22 1.43
N ALA A 44 -3.87 -9.41 0.94
CA ALA A 44 -3.49 -10.69 1.52
C ALA A 44 -2.33 -11.30 0.74
N PHE A 45 -1.10 -10.92 1.06
CA PHE A 45 0.09 -11.39 0.36
C PHE A 45 0.26 -12.90 0.52
N GLN A 46 0.46 -13.62 -0.59
CA GLN A 46 0.53 -15.09 -0.66
C GLN A 46 -0.72 -15.84 -0.20
N HIS A 47 -1.86 -15.16 -0.11
CA HIS A 47 -3.13 -15.76 0.24
C HIS A 47 -4.25 -15.20 -0.63
N THR A 48 -5.44 -15.80 -0.53
CA THR A 48 -6.61 -15.29 -1.22
C THR A 48 -7.79 -15.41 -0.29
N ARG A 49 -8.35 -14.26 0.08
CA ARG A 49 -9.62 -14.17 0.79
C ARG A 49 -10.77 -14.16 -0.21
N THR A 50 -11.91 -14.69 0.19
CA THR A 50 -13.20 -14.48 -0.48
C THR A 50 -13.69 -13.05 -0.25
N MET A 51 -14.76 -12.64 -0.94
CA MET A 51 -15.36 -11.32 -0.70
C MET A 51 -15.98 -11.24 0.70
N ASP A 52 -16.67 -12.29 1.13
CA ASP A 52 -17.34 -12.32 2.44
C ASP A 52 -16.33 -12.24 3.59
N GLU A 53 -15.21 -12.96 3.50
CA GLU A 53 -14.12 -12.86 4.48
C GLU A 53 -13.52 -11.45 4.52
N ARG A 54 -13.34 -10.80 3.36
CA ARG A 54 -12.86 -9.41 3.31
C ARG A 54 -13.84 -8.46 4.02
N VAL A 55 -15.14 -8.61 3.78
CA VAL A 55 -16.16 -7.77 4.41
C VAL A 55 -16.20 -8.01 5.92
N GLN A 56 -16.17 -9.26 6.38
CA GLN A 56 -16.12 -9.61 7.80
C GLN A 56 -14.89 -8.99 8.47
N LEU A 57 -13.75 -9.09 7.81
CA LEU A 57 -12.50 -8.50 8.29
C LEU A 57 -12.59 -6.98 8.38
N ILE A 58 -13.11 -6.30 7.36
CA ILE A 58 -13.29 -4.84 7.40
C ILE A 58 -14.23 -4.46 8.56
N ASN A 59 -15.32 -5.21 8.75
CA ASN A 59 -16.28 -4.96 9.82
C ASN A 59 -15.70 -5.20 11.22
N SER A 60 -14.64 -6.00 11.38
CA SER A 60 -13.98 -6.16 12.69
C SER A 60 -13.30 -4.87 13.16
N PHE A 61 -13.01 -3.93 12.25
CA PHE A 61 -12.53 -2.58 12.55
C PHE A 61 -13.64 -1.54 12.80
N SER A 62 -14.90 -1.97 12.94
CA SER A 62 -16.06 -1.07 13.16
C SER A 62 -15.93 -0.14 14.38
N TYR A 63 -15.06 -0.49 15.33
CA TYR A 63 -14.77 0.35 16.50
C TYR A 63 -14.06 1.66 16.18
N LEU A 64 -13.51 1.83 14.97
CA LEU A 64 -13.01 3.13 14.48
C LEU A 64 -14.15 4.16 14.39
N ALA A 65 -15.40 3.68 14.25
CA ALA A 65 -16.62 4.47 14.27
C ALA A 65 -16.64 5.65 13.28
N PHE A 66 -15.98 5.51 12.13
CA PHE A 66 -16.05 6.49 11.05
C PHE A 66 -17.48 6.61 10.53
N GLN A 67 -17.98 7.85 10.49
CA GLN A 67 -19.33 8.24 10.07
C GLN A 67 -19.38 8.78 8.64
N GLY A 68 -18.22 8.98 8.01
CA GLY A 68 -18.14 9.41 6.63
C GLY A 68 -18.70 8.35 5.66
N ARG A 69 -19.01 8.79 4.44
CA ARG A 69 -19.57 7.89 3.42
C ARG A 69 -18.52 6.89 2.93
N ILE A 70 -18.94 5.66 2.63
CA ILE A 70 -18.05 4.69 1.97
C ILE A 70 -18.00 5.04 0.47
N ASP A 71 -16.80 5.34 -0.05
CA ASP A 71 -16.57 5.66 -1.47
C ASP A 71 -15.52 4.71 -2.06
N MET A 72 -15.97 3.78 -2.90
CA MET A 72 -15.09 2.78 -3.51
C MET A 72 -14.25 3.33 -4.67
N ARG A 73 -14.61 4.49 -5.22
CA ARG A 73 -13.99 5.05 -6.44
C ARG A 73 -12.94 6.10 -6.10
N ALA A 74 -13.31 7.10 -5.31
CA ALA A 74 -12.46 8.25 -4.99
C ALA A 74 -12.71 8.73 -3.56
N PRO A 75 -12.33 7.94 -2.54
CA PRO A 75 -12.44 8.34 -1.15
C PRO A 75 -11.36 9.37 -0.77
N ASP A 76 -11.64 10.13 0.27
CA ASP A 76 -10.65 11.01 0.90
C ASP A 76 -9.55 10.18 1.58
N GLU A 77 -9.93 9.10 2.28
CA GLU A 77 -8.99 8.23 2.98
C GLU A 77 -9.12 6.77 2.54
N THR A 78 -7.96 6.11 2.35
CA THR A 78 -7.90 4.67 2.08
C THR A 78 -7.14 3.97 3.19
N PHE A 79 -7.80 3.03 3.85
CA PHE A 79 -7.18 2.17 4.84
C PHE A 79 -6.91 0.80 4.22
N THR A 80 -5.71 0.27 4.41
CA THR A 80 -5.30 -1.02 3.87
C THR A 80 -4.90 -1.95 5.01
N ILE A 81 -5.56 -3.10 5.08
CA ILE A 81 -5.19 -4.21 5.95
C ILE A 81 -4.24 -5.09 5.16
N PHE A 82 -2.99 -5.18 5.60
CA PHE A 82 -1.97 -6.04 5.01
C PHE A 82 -1.84 -7.32 5.82
N GLU A 83 -2.03 -8.45 5.16
CA GLU A 83 -1.69 -9.77 5.71
C GLU A 83 -0.44 -10.29 5.00
N ASP A 84 0.61 -10.62 5.77
CA ASP A 84 1.79 -11.30 5.23
C ASP A 84 1.72 -12.78 5.58
N TRP A 85 1.33 -13.61 4.61
CA TRP A 85 1.24 -15.05 4.79
C TRP A 85 2.55 -15.76 4.45
N PRO A 86 2.86 -16.88 5.14
CA PRO A 86 3.99 -17.70 4.77
C PRO A 86 3.78 -18.28 3.37
N PHE A 87 4.89 -18.52 2.67
CA PHE A 87 4.83 -19.22 1.38
C PHE A 87 4.18 -20.59 1.54
N ARG A 88 3.20 -20.86 0.69
CA ARG A 88 2.42 -22.09 0.69
C ARG A 88 2.71 -22.90 -0.58
N PRO A 89 3.38 -24.06 -0.47
CA PRO A 89 3.51 -24.99 -1.59
C PRO A 89 2.16 -25.55 -2.03
N ALA A 90 2.06 -25.96 -3.30
CA ALA A 90 0.86 -26.61 -3.81
C ALA A 90 0.53 -27.89 -3.02
N GLY A 91 -0.74 -28.08 -2.65
CA GLY A 91 -1.21 -29.26 -1.94
C GLY A 91 -1.06 -29.23 -0.40
N VAL A 92 -0.39 -28.23 0.16
CA VAL A 92 -0.29 -28.04 1.62
C VAL A 92 -1.51 -27.27 2.12
N ARG A 93 -2.01 -27.53 3.33
CA ARG A 93 -3.08 -26.74 3.94
C ARG A 93 -2.59 -25.32 4.27
N PRO A 94 -3.43 -24.29 4.15
CA PRO A 94 -3.02 -22.95 4.58
C PRO A 94 -2.82 -22.94 6.09
N GLU A 95 -1.87 -22.12 6.55
CA GLU A 95 -1.77 -21.78 7.96
C GLU A 95 -3.09 -21.14 8.44
N PRO A 96 -3.44 -21.22 9.72
CA PRO A 96 -4.66 -20.61 10.24
C PRO A 96 -4.59 -19.08 10.26
N ASN A 97 -3.39 -18.51 10.43
CA ASN A 97 -3.16 -17.08 10.59
C ASN A 97 -1.98 -16.59 9.74
N PRO A 98 -1.96 -15.31 9.34
CA PRO A 98 -0.80 -14.65 8.74
C PRO A 98 0.42 -14.71 9.67
N ARG A 99 1.63 -14.47 9.14
CA ARG A 99 2.83 -14.30 9.97
C ARG A 99 2.82 -12.97 10.72
N ARG A 100 2.23 -11.94 10.11
CA ARG A 100 2.12 -10.60 10.66
C ARG A 100 1.03 -9.83 9.94
N LEU A 101 0.49 -8.83 10.64
CA LEU A 101 -0.57 -7.96 10.16
C LEU A 101 -0.14 -6.50 10.26
N PHE A 102 -0.64 -5.69 9.33
CA PHE A 102 -0.54 -4.24 9.41
C PHE A 102 -1.86 -3.58 9.05
N LEU A 103 -2.17 -2.47 9.70
CA LEU A 103 -3.18 -1.51 9.24
C LEU A 103 -2.41 -0.26 8.82
N GLY A 104 -2.64 0.20 7.59
CA GLY A 104 -2.00 1.40 7.07
C GLY A 104 -3.01 2.37 6.47
N ARG A 105 -2.83 3.67 6.72
CA ARG A 105 -3.56 4.73 6.01
C ARG A 105 -2.73 5.19 4.81
N TRP A 106 -3.32 5.16 3.63
CA TRP A 106 -2.62 5.48 2.38
C TRP A 106 -2.20 6.94 2.33
N LEU A 107 -0.92 7.19 2.03
CA LEU A 107 -0.36 8.55 1.87
C LEU A 107 -0.03 8.88 0.41
N GLY A 108 0.31 7.87 -0.38
CA GLY A 108 0.71 8.10 -1.76
C GLY A 108 1.04 6.82 -2.51
N GLY A 109 0.81 6.86 -3.82
CA GLY A 109 1.24 5.83 -4.75
C GLY A 109 2.60 6.15 -5.34
N GLY A 110 3.35 5.13 -5.71
CA GLY A 110 4.52 5.25 -6.58
C GLY A 110 4.09 5.38 -8.04
N SER A 111 4.89 6.10 -8.81
CA SER A 111 4.58 6.52 -10.18
C SER A 111 4.98 5.49 -11.24
N ARG A 112 4.46 4.26 -11.13
CA ARG A 112 4.80 3.15 -12.06
C ARG A 112 4.41 3.46 -13.51
N GLU A 113 3.39 4.28 -13.71
CA GLU A 113 2.96 4.78 -15.01
C GLU A 113 4.05 5.56 -15.73
N LEU A 114 4.98 6.22 -15.02
CA LEU A 114 6.09 6.95 -15.65
C LEU A 114 7.00 6.03 -16.44
N CYS A 115 7.25 4.80 -15.99
CA CYS A 115 8.00 3.82 -16.77
C CYS A 115 7.34 3.54 -18.12
N ARG A 116 6.00 3.51 -18.16
CA ARG A 116 5.23 3.32 -19.41
C ARG A 116 5.18 4.59 -20.26
N THR A 117 5.19 5.76 -19.63
CA THR A 117 5.20 7.06 -20.33
C THR A 117 6.54 7.27 -21.03
N TYR A 118 7.66 6.95 -20.36
CA TYR A 118 9.02 7.17 -20.87
C TYR A 118 9.63 5.97 -21.60
N ASP A 119 8.82 4.93 -21.83
CA ASP A 119 9.19 3.68 -22.52
C ASP A 119 10.04 3.97 -23.76
N LEU A 120 11.16 3.26 -23.86
CA LEU A 120 12.15 3.45 -24.91
C LEU A 120 11.56 3.38 -26.32
N LYS A 121 10.56 2.52 -26.54
CA LYS A 121 9.94 2.30 -27.86
C LYS A 121 9.10 3.50 -28.33
N LYS A 122 8.72 4.39 -27.41
CA LYS A 122 7.93 5.59 -27.71
C LYS A 122 8.79 6.81 -27.99
N ARG A 123 10.12 6.72 -27.77
CA ARG A 123 11.03 7.84 -27.99
C ARG A 123 11.25 8.05 -29.48
N GLY A 124 11.30 9.31 -29.92
CA GLY A 124 11.63 9.65 -31.30
C GLY A 124 13.07 9.29 -31.71
N TYR A 125 13.94 9.06 -30.73
CA TYR A 125 15.30 8.58 -30.91
C TYR A 125 15.62 7.54 -29.84
N ILE A 126 16.19 6.41 -30.25
CA ILE A 126 16.62 5.30 -29.40
C ILE A 126 17.93 4.72 -29.94
N SER A 127 18.85 4.38 -29.05
CA SER A 127 20.10 3.67 -29.37
C SER A 127 20.14 2.31 -28.66
N THR A 128 20.99 1.41 -29.13
CA THR A 128 21.16 0.05 -28.58
C THR A 128 21.66 0.04 -27.13
N THR A 129 22.28 1.13 -26.67
CA THR A 129 22.82 1.30 -25.31
C THR A 129 21.93 2.18 -24.41
N SER A 130 20.72 2.53 -24.84
CA SER A 130 19.82 3.36 -24.03
C SER A 130 19.40 2.65 -22.75
N MET A 131 19.59 3.31 -21.60
CA MET A 131 19.18 2.81 -20.30
C MET A 131 17.65 2.59 -20.24
N ASP A 132 17.23 1.49 -19.61
CA ASP A 132 15.82 1.23 -19.34
C ASP A 132 15.18 2.38 -18.53
N SER A 133 13.89 2.63 -18.78
CA SER A 133 13.20 3.79 -18.23
C SER A 133 12.98 3.70 -16.72
N GLU A 134 12.79 2.50 -16.16
CA GLU A 134 12.67 2.33 -14.72
C GLU A 134 14.01 2.62 -14.04
N LEU A 135 15.10 2.06 -14.58
CA LEU A 135 16.44 2.30 -14.05
C LEU A 135 16.84 3.77 -14.12
N ALA A 136 16.53 4.45 -15.23
CA ALA A 136 16.79 5.88 -15.39
C ALA A 136 16.05 6.72 -14.34
N LEU A 137 14.77 6.42 -14.08
CA LEU A 137 13.98 7.10 -13.04
C LEU A 137 14.53 6.83 -11.63
N VAL A 138 14.98 5.60 -11.34
CA VAL A 138 15.63 5.26 -10.08
C VAL A 138 16.95 6.04 -9.92
N THR A 139 17.76 6.14 -10.97
CA THR A 139 19.01 6.93 -10.97
C THR A 139 18.74 8.42 -10.75
N ALA A 140 17.72 8.99 -11.40
CA ALA A 140 17.32 10.37 -11.17
C ALA A 140 16.92 10.64 -9.71
N ASN A 141 16.19 9.69 -9.09
CA ASN A 141 15.85 9.76 -7.67
C ASN A 141 17.10 9.64 -6.77
N MET A 142 18.02 8.72 -7.06
CA MET A 142 19.29 8.58 -6.30
C MET A 142 20.16 9.84 -6.39
N ALA A 143 20.17 10.50 -7.55
CA ALA A 143 20.87 11.76 -7.76
C ALA A 143 20.12 12.98 -7.18
N LEU A 144 18.92 12.78 -6.62
CA LEU A 144 18.04 13.83 -6.11
C LEU A 144 17.77 14.93 -7.16
N ALA A 145 17.63 14.51 -8.43
CA ALA A 145 17.31 15.39 -9.54
C ALA A 145 15.97 16.08 -9.28
N ALA A 146 15.92 17.39 -9.43
CA ALA A 146 14.75 18.19 -9.12
C ALA A 146 14.76 19.52 -9.91
N PRO A 147 13.60 20.17 -10.09
CA PRO A 147 13.54 21.51 -10.67
C PRO A 147 14.49 22.50 -9.97
N GLY A 148 15.21 23.30 -10.74
CA GLY A 148 16.19 24.27 -10.23
C GLY A 148 17.56 23.69 -9.87
N LYS A 149 17.78 22.37 -10.04
CA LYS A 149 19.09 21.74 -9.89
C LYS A 149 19.74 21.43 -11.23
N ILE A 150 21.07 21.35 -11.24
CA ILE A 150 21.84 20.82 -12.37
C ILE A 150 22.08 19.33 -12.12
N PHE A 151 21.70 18.52 -13.10
CA PHE A 151 22.01 17.09 -13.17
C PHE A 151 22.90 16.86 -14.39
N TYR A 152 23.99 16.13 -14.21
CA TYR A 152 24.99 15.87 -15.25
C TYR A 152 25.16 14.37 -15.44
N ASP A 153 24.79 13.87 -16.61
CA ASP A 153 25.06 12.52 -17.07
C ASP A 153 26.17 12.57 -18.12
N PRO A 154 27.41 12.15 -17.80
CA PRO A 154 28.55 12.33 -18.69
C PRO A 154 28.60 11.38 -19.89
N PHE A 155 27.64 10.45 -20.04
CA PHE A 155 27.65 9.40 -21.08
C PHE A 155 26.29 9.17 -21.74
#